data_AF-A0A2E1UWV9-F1
#
_entry.id   AF-A0A2E1UWV9-F1
#
_cell.length_a   1.000
_cell.length_b   1.000
_cell.length_c   1.000
_cell.angle_alpha   90.00
_cell.angle_beta   90.00
_cell.angle_gamma   90.00
#
_symmetry.space_group_name_H-M   'P 1'
#
loop_
_entity.id
_entity.type
_entity.pdbx_description
1 polymer ?
#
loop_
_entity_poly.entity_id
_entity_poly.type
_entity_poly.pdbx_seq_one_letter_code
_entity_poly.pdbx_strand_id
1 'polypeptide(L)'
;MTKFISFSFLSISIIVVWLFHLSGILGIFFGDSEWFISATPLNLILSLVLLLLNSNDSNKIVMIACVAFIIGMFAEILGVNYGLIFGNYVYGQALGPKMFNVPILIGYNWAMV
;
A
#
# COMPACT_ATOMS: atom_id res chain seq x y z
N MET A 1 -36.07 14.43 -16.74
CA MET A 1 -34.90 15.19 -16.25
C MET A 1 -33.94 14.19 -15.61
N THR A 2 -32.97 13.68 -16.36
CA THR A 2 -31.95 12.77 -15.85
C THR A 2 -30.98 13.57 -14.99
N LYS A 3 -30.97 13.32 -13.68
CA LYS A 3 -29.98 13.89 -12.75
C LYS A 3 -28.62 13.27 -13.13
N PHE A 4 -27.76 14.05 -13.79
CA PHE A 4 -26.37 13.65 -13.96
C PHE A 4 -25.75 13.55 -12.56
N ILE A 5 -25.34 12.35 -12.16
CA ILE A 5 -24.62 12.12 -10.92
C ILE A 5 -23.22 12.71 -11.12
N SER A 6 -22.95 13.87 -10.52
CA SER A 6 -21.59 14.42 -10.48
C SER A 6 -20.82 13.72 -9.37
N PHE A 7 -19.86 12.87 -9.72
CA PHE A 7 -18.97 12.26 -8.74
C PHE A 7 -17.91 13.26 -8.28
N SER A 8 -17.66 13.33 -6.97
CA SER A 8 -16.51 14.07 -6.43
C SER A 8 -15.21 13.28 -6.66
N PHE A 9 -14.06 13.97 -6.62
CA PHE A 9 -12.76 13.32 -6.71
C PHE A 9 -12.56 12.24 -5.64
N LEU A 10 -13.05 12.48 -4.43
CA LEU A 10 -13.07 11.51 -3.34
C LEU A 10 -13.89 10.28 -3.69
N SER A 11 -15.09 10.45 -4.24
CA SER A 11 -15.92 9.32 -4.67
C SER A 11 -15.23 8.48 -5.75
N ILE A 12 -14.58 9.12 -6.73
CA ILE A 12 -13.81 8.43 -7.77
C ILE A 12 -12.66 7.64 -7.15
N SER A 13 -11.93 8.26 -6.22
CA SER A 13 -10.80 7.62 -5.53
C SER A 13 -11.24 6.39 -4.74
N ILE A 14 -12.36 6.47 -4.01
CA ILE A 14 -12.96 5.33 -3.30
C ILE A 14 -13.33 4.22 -4.28
N ILE A 15 -14.00 4.54 -5.40
CA ILE A 15 -14.38 3.56 -6.43
C ILE A 15 -13.14 2.86 -6.99
N VAL A 16 -12.06 3.60 -7.28
CA VAL A 16 -10.81 3.05 -7.80
C VAL A 16 -10.15 2.12 -6.78
N VAL A 17 -10.06 2.52 -5.51
CA VAL A 17 -9.51 1.64 -4.45
C VAL A 17 -10.31 0.34 -4.37
N TRP A 18 -11.63 0.41 -4.33
CA TRP A 18 -12.48 -0.78 -4.29
C TRP A 18 -12.36 -1.65 -5.53
N LEU A 19 -12.24 -1.05 -6.72
CA LEU A 19 -12.06 -1.79 -7.96
C LEU A 19 -10.80 -2.66 -7.91
N PHE A 20 -9.66 -2.09 -7.48
CA PHE A 20 -8.40 -2.83 -7.39
C PHE A 20 -8.42 -3.90 -6.30
N HIS A 21 -9.01 -3.61 -5.14
CA HIS A 21 -9.11 -4.59 -4.04
C HIS A 21 -10.05 -5.75 -4.40
N LEU A 22 -11.23 -5.47 -4.95
CA LEU A 22 -12.16 -6.52 -5.39
C LEU A 22 -11.58 -7.33 -6.54
N SER A 23 -10.92 -6.68 -7.51
CA SER A 23 -10.21 -7.37 -8.59
C SER A 23 -9.12 -8.29 -8.03
N GLY A 24 -8.32 -7.81 -7.06
CA GLY A 24 -7.31 -8.61 -6.38
C GLY A 24 -7.90 -9.82 -5.65
N ILE A 25 -8.95 -9.61 -4.85
CA ILE A 25 -9.63 -10.69 -4.13
C ILE A 25 -10.18 -11.74 -5.12
N LEU A 26 -10.99 -11.31 -6.09
CA LEU A 26 -11.59 -12.22 -7.06
C LEU A 26 -10.52 -12.92 -7.91
N GLY A 27 -9.48 -12.21 -8.30
CA GLY A 27 -8.38 -12.74 -9.08
C GLY A 27 -7.54 -13.78 -8.34
N ILE A 28 -7.30 -13.58 -7.05
CA ILE A 28 -6.60 -14.57 -6.21
C ILE A 28 -7.43 -15.83 -6.00
N PHE A 29 -8.75 -15.70 -5.79
CA PHE A 29 -9.62 -16.85 -5.51
C PHE A 29 -10.06 -17.62 -6.77
N PHE A 30 -10.29 -16.91 -7.88
CA PHE A 30 -10.93 -17.48 -9.07
C PHE A 30 -10.09 -17.36 -10.35
N GLY A 31 -8.94 -16.69 -10.30
CA GLY A 31 -8.04 -16.46 -11.44
C GLY A 31 -6.62 -16.96 -11.20
N ASP A 32 -5.65 -16.29 -11.84
CA ASP A 32 -4.22 -16.56 -11.67
C ASP A 32 -3.70 -15.87 -10.40
N SER A 33 -3.67 -16.62 -9.31
CA SER A 33 -3.29 -16.10 -7.99
C SER A 33 -1.88 -15.52 -7.98
N GLU A 34 -0.92 -16.11 -8.68
CA GLU A 34 0.46 -15.59 -8.73
C GLU A 34 0.50 -14.23 -9.42
N TRP A 35 -0.21 -14.08 -10.54
CA TRP A 35 -0.31 -12.80 -11.25
C TRP A 35 -0.95 -11.72 -10.37
N PHE A 36 -2.07 -12.00 -9.71
CA PHE A 36 -2.74 -11.02 -8.86
C PHE A 36 -1.94 -10.68 -7.60
N ILE A 37 -1.24 -11.65 -6.99
CA ILE A 37 -0.31 -11.39 -5.87
C ILE A 37 0.85 -10.50 -6.35
N SER A 38 1.39 -10.74 -7.54
CA SER A 38 2.46 -9.93 -8.11
C SER A 38 2.05 -8.48 -8.42
N ALA A 39 0.74 -8.20 -8.51
CA ALA A 39 0.18 -6.86 -8.67
C ALA A 39 0.01 -6.09 -7.34
N THR A 40 0.30 -6.70 -6.18
CA THR A 40 0.25 -6.03 -4.87
C THR A 40 1.03 -4.72 -4.83
N PRO A 41 2.26 -4.61 -5.40
CA PRO A 41 2.97 -3.36 -5.50
C PRO A 41 2.18 -2.21 -6.12
N LEU A 42 1.46 -2.49 -7.21
CA LEU A 42 0.63 -1.51 -7.89
C LEU A 42 -0.50 -1.05 -6.98
N ASN A 43 -1.17 -1.98 -6.29
CA ASN A 43 -2.28 -1.65 -5.38
C ASN A 43 -1.82 -0.77 -4.20
N LEU A 44 -0.65 -1.05 -3.61
CA LEU A 44 -0.08 -0.26 -2.53
C LEU A 44 0.28 1.16 -2.99
N ILE A 45 0.97 1.29 -4.12
CA ILE A 45 1.36 2.60 -4.67
C ILE A 45 0.11 3.42 -5.04
N LEU A 46 -0.86 2.79 -5.70
CA LEU A 46 -2.13 3.42 -6.06
C LEU A 46 -2.85 3.95 -4.80
N SER A 47 -2.96 3.11 -3.77
CA SER A 47 -3.62 3.48 -2.52
C SER A 47 -2.93 4.65 -1.83
N LEU A 48 -1.58 4.64 -1.77
CA LEU A 48 -0.80 5.73 -1.21
C LEU A 48 -1.01 7.04 -1.99
N VAL A 49 -0.94 6.99 -3.32
CA VAL A 49 -1.13 8.18 -4.16
C VAL A 49 -2.53 8.75 -3.97
N LEU A 50 -3.56 7.91 -3.97
CA LEU A 50 -4.94 8.36 -3.75
C LEU A 50 -5.15 8.94 -2.34
N LEU A 51 -4.50 8.36 -1.32
CA LEU A 51 -4.50 8.92 0.04
C LEU A 51 -3.93 10.34 0.03
N LEU A 52 -2.75 10.54 -0.55
CA LEU A 52 -2.08 11.85 -0.61
C LEU A 52 -2.89 12.88 -1.42
N LEU A 53 -3.49 12.48 -2.54
CA LEU A 53 -4.29 13.37 -3.40
C LEU A 53 -5.62 13.80 -2.77
N ASN A 54 -6.20 12.98 -1.89
CA ASN A 54 -7.44 13.31 -1.17
C ASN A 54 -7.19 14.04 0.15
N SER A 55 -5.94 14.42 0.42
CA SER A 55 -5.52 14.98 1.69
C SER A 55 -5.55 16.51 1.66
N ASN A 56 -6.20 17.13 2.65
CA ASN A 56 -6.41 18.59 2.66
C ASN A 56 -5.14 19.40 3.01
N ASP A 57 -4.19 18.80 3.73
CA ASP A 57 -2.92 19.41 4.13
C ASP A 57 -1.76 18.53 3.66
N SER A 58 -1.47 18.63 2.35
CA SER A 58 -0.53 17.76 1.65
C SER A 58 0.87 17.78 2.25
N ASN A 59 1.38 18.94 2.67
CA ASN A 59 2.72 19.06 3.25
C ASN A 59 2.82 18.34 4.59
N LYS A 60 1.84 18.54 5.47
CA LYS A 60 1.83 17.86 6.78
C LYS A 60 1.69 16.35 6.62
N ILE A 61 0.85 15.91 5.67
CA ILE A 61 0.59 14.49 5.46
C ILE A 61 1.78 13.79 4.81
N VAL A 62 2.45 14.44 3.85
CA VAL A 62 3.72 13.94 3.30
C VAL A 62 4.78 13.84 4.40
N MET A 63 4.87 14.82 5.29
CA MET A 63 5.81 14.76 6.42
C MET A 63 5.52 13.58 7.35
N ILE A 64 4.25 13.38 7.73
CA ILE A 64 3.83 12.24 8.57
C ILE A 64 4.12 10.91 7.86
N ALA A 65 3.78 10.80 6.57
CA ALA A 65 4.05 9.62 5.76
C ALA A 65 5.55 9.30 5.70
N CYS A 66 6.41 10.30 5.52
CA CYS A 66 7.86 10.12 5.54
C CYS A 66 8.37 9.62 6.91
N VAL A 67 7.86 10.19 8.01
CA VAL A 67 8.23 9.75 9.37
C VAL A 67 7.80 8.31 9.61
N ALA A 68 6.55 7.97 9.29
CA ALA A 68 6.01 6.63 9.42
C ALA A 68 6.78 5.62 8.54
N PHE A 69 7.14 6.01 7.31
CA PHE A 69 7.99 5.21 6.43
C PHE A 69 9.34 4.89 7.08
N ILE A 70 10.03 5.90 7.61
CA ILE A 70 11.38 5.72 8.19
C ILE A 70 11.32 4.84 9.43
N ILE A 71 10.38 5.13 10.35
CA ILE A 71 10.20 4.37 11.58
C ILE A 71 9.80 2.92 11.27
N GLY A 72 8.85 2.74 10.35
CA GLY A 72 8.39 1.43 9.89
C GLY A 72 9.52 0.63 9.28
N MET A 73 10.26 1.20 8.32
CA MET A 73 11.41 0.53 7.71
C MET A 73 12.46 0.13 8.75
N PHE A 74 12.76 1.00 9.71
CA PHE A 74 13.72 0.68 10.76
C PHE A 74 13.24 -0.47 11.66
N ALA A 75 11.98 -0.42 12.09
CA ALA A 75 11.36 -1.49 12.87
C ALA A 75 11.39 -2.83 12.13
N GLU A 76 11.03 -2.81 10.85
CA GLU A 76 11.00 -4.00 9.98
C GLU A 76 12.39 -4.57 9.74
N ILE A 77 13.39 -3.71 9.49
CA ILE A 77 14.78 -4.14 9.31
C ILE A 77 15.30 -4.79 10.60
N LEU A 78 15.01 -4.21 11.76
CA LEU A 78 15.36 -4.80 13.04
C LEU A 78 14.64 -6.13 13.29
N GLY A 79 13.35 -6.20 12.93
CA GLY A 79 12.53 -7.39 13.05
C GLY A 79 13.05 -8.54 12.19
N VAL A 80 13.26 -8.31 10.89
CA VAL A 80 13.64 -9.36 9.94
C VAL A 80 15.08 -9.85 10.14
N ASN A 81 16.02 -8.95 10.45
CA ASN A 81 17.43 -9.33 10.54
C ASN A 81 17.84 -9.85 11.92
N TYR A 82 17.14 -9.44 12.99
CA TYR A 82 17.52 -9.77 14.36
C TYR A 82 16.42 -10.46 15.18
N GLY A 83 15.20 -10.61 14.62
CA GLY A 83 14.08 -11.25 15.31
C GLY A 83 13.49 -10.43 16.46
N LEU A 84 13.84 -9.14 16.58
CA LEU A 84 13.62 -8.35 17.81
C LEU A 84 12.17 -7.93 18.06
N ILE A 85 11.37 -7.71 17.00
CA ILE A 85 10.05 -7.07 17.11
C ILE A 85 8.91 -8.05 16.78
N PHE A 86 9.04 -8.78 15.67
CA PHE A 86 7.98 -9.65 15.14
C PHE A 86 8.39 -11.13 15.09
N GLY A 87 9.49 -11.50 15.75
CA GLY A 87 10.07 -12.83 15.70
C GLY A 87 10.75 -13.15 14.37
N ASN A 88 10.94 -14.44 14.09
CA ASN A 88 11.69 -14.91 12.93
C ASN A 88 10.78 -15.12 11.72
N TYR A 89 10.91 -14.26 10.71
CA TYR A 89 10.23 -14.40 9.43
C TYR A 89 11.03 -13.72 8.31
N VAL A 90 10.68 -14.02 7.06
CA VAL A 90 11.38 -13.51 5.88
C VAL A 90 10.37 -13.05 4.83
N TYR A 91 10.58 -11.87 4.26
CA TYR A 91 9.76 -11.38 3.15
C TYR A 91 9.99 -12.19 1.86
N GLY A 92 8.92 -12.46 1.11
CA GLY A 92 8.98 -13.05 -0.24
C GLY A 92 9.47 -12.07 -1.32
N GLN A 93 9.29 -12.42 -2.59
CA GLN A 93 9.69 -11.56 -3.73
C GLN A 93 8.54 -10.69 -4.27
N ALA A 94 7.29 -10.95 -3.86
CA ALA A 94 6.09 -10.31 -4.42
C ALA A 94 6.04 -8.78 -4.26
N LEU A 95 6.71 -8.22 -3.26
CA LEU A 95 6.70 -6.78 -2.95
C LEU A 95 7.84 -6.00 -3.60
N GLY A 96 8.56 -6.61 -4.56
CA GLY A 96 9.60 -5.94 -5.33
C GLY A 96 10.91 -5.74 -4.56
N PRO A 97 11.67 -4.67 -4.88
CA PRO A 97 13.02 -4.47 -4.37
C PRO A 97 13.10 -4.37 -2.85
N LYS A 98 14.16 -4.96 -2.30
CA LYS A 98 14.41 -5.00 -0.86
C LYS A 98 15.59 -4.12 -0.48
N MET A 99 15.50 -3.52 0.70
CA MET A 99 16.56 -2.84 1.41
C MET A 99 16.78 -3.57 2.74
N PHE A 100 17.99 -4.08 2.98
CA PHE A 100 18.31 -4.92 4.16
C PHE A 100 17.29 -6.04 4.43
N ASN A 101 16.96 -6.82 3.38
CA ASN A 101 15.99 -7.92 3.40
C ASN A 101 14.50 -7.52 3.55
N VAL A 102 14.19 -6.23 3.68
CA VAL A 102 12.82 -5.72 3.80
C VAL A 102 12.40 -5.02 2.50
N PRO A 103 11.26 -5.37 1.88
CA PRO A 103 10.75 -4.67 0.71
C PRO A 103 10.50 -3.19 1.01
N ILE A 104 10.94 -2.29 0.13
CA ILE A 104 10.75 -0.84 0.30
C ILE A 104 9.26 -0.48 0.42
N LEU A 105 8.39 -1.27 -0.24
CA LEU A 105 6.94 -1.14 -0.17
C LEU A 105 6.34 -1.33 1.23
N ILE A 106 7.04 -2.02 2.13
CA ILE A 106 6.59 -2.12 3.52
C ILE A 106 6.67 -0.77 4.22
N GLY A 107 7.71 0.03 3.97
CA GLY A 107 7.77 1.40 4.49
C GLY A 107 6.58 2.25 4.01
N TYR A 108 6.20 2.12 2.74
CA TYR A 108 5.01 2.81 2.23
C TYR A 108 3.72 2.30 2.87
N ASN A 109 3.65 0.99 3.17
CA ASN A 109 2.52 0.42 3.90
C ASN A 109 2.39 1.01 5.31
N TRP A 110 3.51 1.16 6.04
CA TRP A 110 3.54 1.86 7.32
C TRP A 110 3.08 3.31 7.24
N ALA A 111 3.30 3.99 6.11
CA ALA A 111 2.83 5.35 5.90
C ALA A 111 1.31 5.45 5.65
N MET A 112 0.65 4.34 5.31
CA MET A 112 -0.80 4.30 5.06
C MET A 112 -1.63 3.89 6.27
N VAL A 113 -1.02 3.20 7.23
CA VAL A 113 -1.64 2.75 8.50
C VAL A 113 -1.70 3.90 9.49
#